data_AF-A0A9W9YZ12-F1
#
_entry.id   AF-A0A9W9YZ12-F1
#
_cell.length_a   1.000
_cell.length_b   1.000
_cell.length_c   1.000
_cell.angle_alpha   90.00
_cell.angle_beta   90.00
_cell.angle_gamma   90.00
#
_symmetry.space_group_name_H-M   'P 1'
#
loop_
_entity.id
_entity.type
_entity.pdbx_description
1 polymer ?
#
loop_
_entity_poly.entity_id
_entity_poly.type
_entity_poly.pdbx_seq_one_letter_code
_entity_poly.pdbx_strand_id
1 'polypeptide(L)'
;METTKSAKEIIASLRKEPFSLETDEKLANHPVVQEARAGTLSLKVVERFLCEQYHIIAADTRTMEHLVSRFEANEVLREYFQFFLAGEKMGYGKLLNMAKAMKLSESDLENYEPQANAQGYPSYLCRLAHYGEAPQIAAAIAVNFPAFGQMCSSLADSLKKNYNMKEEDVDLFDSLPLVTWTREL
;
A
#
# COMPACT_ATOMS: atom_id res chain seq x y z
N MET A 1 -18.13 17.24 30.04
CA MET A 1 -18.60 16.16 29.14
C MET A 1 -17.52 15.98 28.11
N GLU A 2 -16.73 14.91 28.19
CA GLU A 2 -15.91 14.48 27.06
C GLU A 2 -16.87 14.07 25.94
N THR A 3 -16.90 14.86 24.87
CA THR A 3 -17.56 14.45 23.64
C THR A 3 -16.70 13.36 23.00
N THR A 4 -17.09 12.10 23.22
CA THR A 4 -16.44 10.96 22.59
C THR A 4 -16.61 11.06 21.08
N LYS A 5 -15.52 11.38 20.35
CA LYS A 5 -15.50 11.33 18.88
C LYS A 5 -15.89 9.92 18.42
N SER A 6 -16.74 9.82 17.41
CA SER A 6 -16.99 8.58 16.69
C SER A 6 -15.71 8.08 15.99
N ALA A 7 -15.65 6.80 15.64
CA ALA A 7 -14.53 6.24 14.89
C ALA A 7 -14.26 7.02 13.57
N LYS A 8 -15.33 7.42 12.87
CA LYS A 8 -15.24 8.24 11.64
C LYS A 8 -14.60 9.61 11.92
N GLU A 9 -15.00 10.27 12.99
CA GLU A 9 -14.41 11.56 13.40
C GLU A 9 -12.95 11.42 13.85
N ILE A 10 -12.59 10.30 14.49
CA ILE A 10 -11.19 10.01 14.85
C ILE A 10 -10.34 9.84 13.60
N ILE A 11 -10.75 9.01 12.64
CA ILE A 11 -10.00 8.81 11.39
C ILE A 11 -9.91 10.11 10.59
N ALA A 12 -11.01 10.87 10.49
CA ALA A 12 -11.02 12.17 9.82
C ALA A 12 -10.10 13.19 10.51
N SER A 13 -9.98 13.14 11.84
CA SER A 13 -9.02 13.94 12.61
C SER A 13 -7.59 13.51 12.29
N LEU A 14 -7.30 12.21 12.33
CA LEU A 14 -5.97 11.67 12.06
C LEU A 14 -5.47 12.03 10.66
N ARG A 15 -6.33 11.95 9.64
CA ARG A 15 -5.98 12.35 8.27
C ARG A 15 -5.66 13.84 8.12
N LYS A 16 -6.08 14.68 9.07
CA LYS A 16 -5.79 16.12 9.10
C LYS A 16 -4.62 16.48 10.00
N GLU A 17 -4.02 15.52 10.70
CA GLU A 17 -2.84 15.77 11.51
C GLU A 17 -1.66 16.19 10.62
N PRO A 18 -0.77 17.07 11.11
CA PRO A 18 0.34 17.58 10.30
C PRO A 18 1.20 16.48 9.67
N PHE A 19 1.44 15.36 10.38
CA PHE A 19 2.24 14.25 9.86
C PHE A 19 1.58 13.54 8.67
N SER A 20 0.24 13.45 8.64
CA SER A 20 -0.50 12.85 7.53
C SER A 20 -0.45 13.75 6.31
N LEU A 21 -0.71 15.04 6.50
CA LEU A 21 -0.66 16.02 5.40
C LEU A 21 0.75 16.13 4.80
N GLU A 22 1.79 16.12 5.64
CA GLU A 22 3.18 16.13 5.20
C GLU A 22 3.52 14.86 4.40
N THR A 23 3.01 13.70 4.80
CA THR A 23 3.22 12.44 4.09
C THR A 23 2.54 12.46 2.72
N ASP A 24 1.29 12.91 2.65
CA ASP A 24 0.55 13.04 1.40
C ASP A 24 1.25 14.00 0.43
N GLU A 25 1.71 15.15 0.92
CA GLU A 25 2.45 16.13 0.12
C GLU A 25 3.77 15.56 -0.40
N LYS A 26 4.53 14.86 0.46
CA LYS A 26 5.80 14.22 0.06
C LYS A 26 5.59 13.13 -0.98
N LEU A 27 4.57 12.30 -0.83
CA LEU A 27 4.26 11.24 -1.80
C LEU A 27 3.80 11.82 -3.14
N ALA A 28 2.90 12.81 -3.12
CA ALA A 28 2.38 13.45 -4.32
C ALA A 28 3.47 14.21 -5.11
N ASN A 29 4.47 14.74 -4.41
CA ASN A 29 5.58 15.51 -5.00
C ASN A 29 6.88 14.72 -5.12
N HIS A 30 6.86 13.42 -4.85
CA HIS A 30 8.05 12.59 -4.94
C HIS A 30 8.63 12.63 -6.37
N PRO A 31 9.97 12.70 -6.56
CA PRO A 31 10.59 12.79 -7.89
C PRO A 31 10.10 11.74 -8.88
N VAL A 32 9.88 10.50 -8.42
CA VAL A 32 9.34 9.41 -9.25
C VAL A 32 7.98 9.75 -9.85
N VAL A 33 7.08 10.37 -9.08
CA VAL A 33 5.76 10.80 -9.54
C VAL A 33 5.88 11.95 -10.53
N GLN A 34 6.75 12.92 -10.24
CA GLN A 34 6.95 14.10 -11.10
C GLN A 34 7.58 13.71 -12.44
N GLU A 35 8.60 12.87 -12.44
CA GLU A 35 9.25 12.35 -13.63
C GLU A 35 8.31 11.43 -14.44
N ALA A 36 7.47 10.63 -13.78
CA ALA A 36 6.46 9.82 -14.47
C ALA A 36 5.49 10.71 -15.23
N ARG A 37 4.96 11.76 -14.57
CA ARG A 37 4.04 12.75 -15.17
C ARG A 37 4.69 13.49 -16.34
N ALA A 38 5.97 13.80 -16.24
CA ALA A 38 6.75 14.47 -17.28
C ALA A 38 7.17 13.54 -18.44
N GLY A 39 7.01 12.22 -18.30
CA GLY A 39 7.46 11.25 -19.31
C GLY A 39 8.98 11.04 -19.33
N THR A 40 9.68 11.39 -18.24
CA THR A 40 11.15 11.31 -18.14
C THR A 40 11.64 10.25 -17.14
N LEU A 41 10.74 9.56 -16.45
CA LEU A 41 11.07 8.48 -15.52
C LEU A 41 11.68 7.30 -16.28
N SER A 42 12.82 6.82 -15.80
CA SER A 42 13.39 5.57 -16.29
C SER A 42 12.52 4.38 -15.87
N LEU A 43 12.14 3.52 -16.82
CA LEU A 43 11.41 2.29 -16.50
C LEU A 43 12.21 1.35 -15.57
N LYS A 44 13.54 1.51 -15.45
CA LYS A 44 14.33 0.80 -14.42
C LYS A 44 13.93 1.19 -13.00
N VAL A 45 13.40 2.39 -12.78
CA VAL A 45 12.86 2.79 -11.47
C VAL A 45 11.57 2.06 -11.18
N VAL A 46 10.70 1.88 -12.19
CA VAL A 46 9.47 1.10 -12.05
C VAL A 46 9.77 -0.38 -11.82
N GLU A 47 10.77 -0.91 -12.52
CA GLU A 47 11.28 -2.29 -12.32
C GLU A 47 11.73 -2.50 -10.87
N ARG A 48 12.58 -1.61 -10.36
CA ARG A 48 13.03 -1.64 -8.96
C ARG A 48 11.86 -1.48 -7.98
N PHE A 49 10.90 -0.62 -8.28
CA PHE A 49 9.71 -0.45 -7.45
C PHE A 49 8.93 -1.78 -7.34
N LEU A 50 8.75 -2.52 -8.45
CA LEU A 50 8.10 -3.83 -8.41
C LEU A 50 8.88 -4.86 -7.59
N CYS A 51 10.20 -4.88 -7.71
CA CYS A 51 11.05 -5.74 -6.88
C CYS A 51 10.89 -5.43 -5.38
N GLU A 52 10.95 -4.16 -4.98
CA GLU A 52 10.74 -3.79 -3.57
C GLU A 52 9.34 -4.17 -3.09
N GLN A 53 8.31 -3.88 -3.90
CA GLN A 53 6.92 -4.20 -3.55
C GLN A 53 6.67 -5.71 -3.46
N TYR A 54 7.39 -6.54 -4.20
CA TYR A 54 7.30 -8.00 -4.09
C TYR A 54 7.59 -8.45 -2.65
N HIS A 55 8.69 -7.97 -2.06
CA HIS A 55 9.07 -8.31 -0.69
C HIS A 55 8.18 -7.61 0.35
N ILE A 56 7.75 -6.37 0.10
CA ILE A 56 6.85 -5.63 0.99
C ILE A 56 5.50 -6.35 1.09
N ILE A 57 4.85 -6.66 -0.03
CA ILE A 57 3.54 -7.34 -0.03
C ILE A 57 3.66 -8.74 0.58
N ALA A 58 4.77 -9.45 0.36
CA ALA A 58 5.01 -10.74 1.02
C ALA A 58 5.13 -10.60 2.55
N ALA A 59 5.80 -9.55 3.04
CA ALA A 59 5.90 -9.26 4.47
C ALA A 59 4.56 -8.80 5.07
N ASP A 60 3.82 -7.96 4.36
CA ASP A 60 2.50 -7.48 4.76
C ASP A 60 1.49 -8.63 4.80
N THR A 61 1.53 -9.53 3.82
CA THR A 61 0.70 -10.77 3.81
C THR A 61 0.91 -11.57 5.08
N ARG A 62 2.16 -11.87 5.45
CA ARG A 62 2.48 -12.59 6.70
C ARG A 62 2.02 -11.83 7.94
N THR A 63 2.12 -10.50 7.90
CA THR A 63 1.66 -9.63 8.99
C THR A 63 0.14 -9.68 9.14
N MET A 64 -0.61 -9.65 8.04
CA MET A 64 -2.06 -9.80 8.06
C MET A 64 -2.49 -11.20 8.49
N GLU A 65 -1.80 -12.26 8.06
CA GLU A 65 -2.02 -13.62 8.56
C GLU A 65 -1.82 -13.72 10.08
N HIS A 66 -0.78 -13.08 10.61
CA HIS A 66 -0.57 -12.98 12.05
C HIS A 66 -1.72 -12.26 12.75
N LEU A 67 -2.21 -11.13 12.22
CA LEU A 67 -3.32 -10.39 12.82
C LEU A 67 -4.63 -11.19 12.82
N VAL A 68 -4.93 -11.92 11.75
CA VAL A 68 -6.10 -12.81 11.68
C VAL A 68 -6.04 -13.87 12.77
N SER A 69 -4.87 -14.48 12.98
CA SER A 69 -4.67 -15.48 14.05
C SER A 69 -4.71 -14.83 15.45
N ARG A 70 -4.04 -13.69 15.64
CA ARG A 70 -3.96 -12.99 16.93
C ARG A 70 -5.33 -12.58 17.45
N PHE A 71 -6.25 -12.19 16.57
CA PHE A 71 -7.60 -11.76 16.91
C PHE A 71 -8.69 -12.78 16.58
N GLU A 72 -8.35 -14.07 16.43
CA GLU A 72 -9.26 -15.12 15.96
C GLU A 72 -10.56 -15.24 16.77
N ALA A 73 -10.48 -15.00 18.09
CA ALA A 73 -11.59 -15.11 19.03
C ALA A 73 -12.61 -13.96 18.92
N ASN A 74 -12.25 -12.85 18.27
CA ASN A 74 -13.14 -11.73 18.04
C ASN A 74 -13.50 -11.68 16.55
N GLU A 75 -14.75 -12.06 16.23
CA GLU A 75 -15.23 -12.17 14.85
C GLU A 75 -15.08 -10.88 14.05
N VAL A 76 -15.46 -9.73 14.62
CA VAL A 76 -15.38 -8.43 13.93
C VAL A 76 -13.93 -8.07 13.59
N LEU A 77 -13.00 -8.26 14.53
CA LEU A 77 -11.59 -7.98 14.28
C LEU A 77 -10.98 -8.97 13.29
N ARG A 78 -11.34 -10.25 13.40
CA ARG A 78 -10.90 -11.30 12.49
C ARG A 78 -11.33 -11.00 11.05
N GLU A 79 -12.61 -10.69 10.83
CA GLU A 79 -13.14 -10.34 9.51
C GLU A 79 -12.47 -9.08 8.95
N TYR A 80 -12.24 -8.06 9.79
CA TYR A 80 -11.52 -6.85 9.41
C TYR A 80 -10.12 -7.15 8.89
N PHE A 81 -9.32 -7.95 9.60
CA PHE A 81 -7.97 -8.30 9.13
C PHE A 81 -7.98 -9.31 7.99
N GLN A 82 -8.98 -10.19 7.89
CA GLN A 82 -9.18 -11.07 6.74
C GLN A 82 -9.43 -10.28 5.44
N PHE A 83 -10.17 -9.17 5.52
CA PHE A 83 -10.37 -8.27 4.39
C PHE A 83 -9.03 -7.74 3.85
N PHE A 84 -8.13 -7.26 4.74
CA PHE A 84 -6.82 -6.80 4.31
C PHE A 84 -5.93 -7.92 3.80
N LEU A 85 -5.95 -9.09 4.44
CA LEU A 85 -5.22 -10.27 3.94
C LEU A 85 -5.63 -10.65 2.52
N ALA A 86 -6.93 -10.62 2.22
CA ALA A 86 -7.43 -10.86 0.86
C ALA A 86 -6.94 -9.77 -0.12
N GLY A 87 -6.89 -8.52 0.34
CA GLY A 87 -6.30 -7.40 -0.40
C GLY A 87 -4.83 -7.61 -0.74
N GLU A 88 -4.00 -8.02 0.22
CA GLU A 88 -2.57 -8.30 -0.01
C GLU A 88 -2.37 -9.43 -1.03
N LYS A 89 -3.15 -10.52 -0.92
CA LYS A 89 -3.09 -11.64 -1.87
C LYS A 89 -3.49 -11.23 -3.29
N MET A 90 -4.50 -10.37 -3.40
CA MET A 90 -4.91 -9.80 -4.68
C MET A 90 -3.82 -8.88 -5.25
N GLY A 91 -3.26 -7.99 -4.43
CA GLY A 91 -2.17 -7.09 -4.80
C GLY A 91 -0.94 -7.85 -5.29
N TYR A 92 -0.58 -8.94 -4.63
CA TYR A 92 0.52 -9.81 -5.06
C TYR A 92 0.30 -10.37 -6.47
N GLY A 93 -0.88 -10.90 -6.77
CA GLY A 93 -1.22 -11.40 -8.10
C GLY A 93 -1.13 -10.31 -9.19
N LYS A 94 -1.58 -9.09 -8.87
CA LYS A 94 -1.49 -7.94 -9.79
C LYS A 94 -0.06 -7.46 -9.99
N LEU A 95 0.77 -7.53 -8.95
CA LEU A 95 2.19 -7.24 -9.03
C LEU A 95 2.88 -8.19 -10.00
N LEU A 96 2.59 -9.50 -9.91
CA LEU A 96 3.16 -10.49 -10.84
C LEU A 96 2.74 -10.23 -12.30
N ASN A 97 1.49 -9.81 -12.53
CA ASN A 97 1.02 -9.42 -13.87
C ASN A 97 1.78 -8.21 -14.41
N MET A 98 1.94 -7.16 -13.60
CA MET A 98 2.69 -5.96 -13.99
C MET A 98 4.17 -6.27 -14.22
N ALA A 99 4.79 -7.08 -13.37
CA ALA A 99 6.17 -7.55 -13.56
C ALA A 99 6.35 -8.29 -14.89
N LYS A 100 5.41 -9.17 -15.23
CA LYS A 100 5.41 -9.87 -16.52
C LYS A 100 5.28 -8.91 -17.71
N ALA A 101 4.42 -7.88 -17.62
CA ALA A 101 4.30 -6.84 -18.65
C ALA A 101 5.62 -6.06 -18.82
N MET A 102 6.36 -5.89 -17.73
CA MET A 102 7.71 -5.32 -17.71
C MET A 102 8.84 -6.31 -18.06
N LYS A 103 8.49 -7.55 -18.46
CA LYS A 103 9.43 -8.63 -18.83
C LYS A 103 10.31 -9.10 -17.68
N LEU A 104 9.84 -8.97 -16.45
CA LEU A 104 10.40 -9.59 -15.25
C LEU A 104 9.73 -10.94 -15.00
N SER A 105 10.52 -11.94 -14.65
CA SER A 105 10.03 -13.19 -14.08
C SER A 105 9.86 -13.09 -12.56
N GLU A 106 9.07 -13.98 -11.97
CA GLU A 106 8.98 -14.05 -10.50
C GLU A 106 10.35 -14.37 -9.86
N SER A 107 11.20 -15.15 -10.54
CA SER A 107 12.56 -15.41 -10.07
C SER A 107 13.44 -14.15 -10.06
N ASP A 108 13.23 -13.21 -10.98
CA ASP A 108 13.95 -11.92 -10.96
C ASP A 108 13.53 -11.09 -9.74
N LEU A 109 12.24 -11.16 -9.37
CA LEU A 109 11.72 -10.49 -8.17
C LEU A 109 12.25 -11.14 -6.89
N GLU A 110 12.22 -12.46 -6.80
CA GLU A 110 12.66 -13.23 -5.62
C GLU A 110 14.16 -13.06 -5.34
N ASN A 111 14.98 -13.01 -6.40
CA ASN A 111 16.44 -12.86 -6.27
C ASN A 111 16.89 -11.40 -6.05
N TYR A 112 15.98 -10.44 -6.05
CA TYR A 112 16.32 -9.05 -5.78
C TYR A 112 16.64 -8.87 -4.29
N GLU A 113 17.76 -8.21 -3.98
CA GLU A 113 18.10 -7.84 -2.60
C GLU A 113 17.33 -6.57 -2.20
N PRO A 114 16.38 -6.64 -1.24
CA PRO A 114 15.59 -5.48 -0.86
C PRO A 114 16.44 -4.41 -0.19
N GLN A 115 16.14 -3.15 -0.47
CA GLN A 115 16.83 -2.09 0.25
C GLN A 115 16.29 -1.92 1.66
N ALA A 116 17.21 -1.72 2.62
CA ALA A 116 16.87 -1.55 4.03
C ALA A 116 15.86 -0.42 4.28
N ASN A 117 15.90 0.67 3.50
CA ASN A 117 14.94 1.78 3.62
C ASN A 117 13.53 1.39 3.14
N ALA A 118 13.41 0.59 2.07
CA ALA A 118 12.12 0.06 1.60
C ALA A 118 11.50 -0.91 2.61
N GLN A 119 12.32 -1.60 3.39
CA GLN A 119 11.88 -2.51 4.44
C GLN A 119 11.50 -1.80 5.76
N GLY A 120 11.70 -0.48 5.87
CA GLY A 120 11.33 0.28 7.07
C GLY A 120 9.84 0.23 7.38
N TYR A 121 8.99 0.39 6.35
CA TYR A 121 7.55 0.31 6.48
C TYR A 121 7.05 -1.09 6.91
N PRO A 122 7.33 -2.19 6.19
CA PRO A 122 6.82 -3.50 6.57
C PRO A 122 7.37 -3.96 7.93
N SER A 123 8.59 -3.55 8.29
CA SER A 123 9.15 -3.81 9.63
C SER A 123 8.35 -3.10 10.73
N TYR A 124 7.95 -1.84 10.51
CA TYR A 124 7.14 -1.10 11.47
C TYR A 124 5.72 -1.65 11.57
N LEU A 125 5.09 -2.02 10.44
CA LEU A 125 3.78 -2.64 10.42
C LEU A 125 3.79 -3.97 11.18
N CYS A 126 4.79 -4.82 10.95
CA CYS A 126 4.99 -6.07 11.68
C CYS A 126 5.16 -5.82 13.19
N ARG A 127 5.98 -4.83 13.59
CA ARG A 127 6.10 -4.43 14.99
C ARG A 127 4.75 -3.99 15.57
N LEU A 128 3.99 -3.17 14.85
CA LEU A 128 2.67 -2.71 15.27
C LEU A 128 1.69 -3.89 15.41
N ALA A 129 1.76 -4.86 14.50
CA ALA A 129 0.93 -6.05 14.53
C ALA A 129 1.23 -6.98 15.72
N HIS A 130 2.47 -7.01 16.20
CA HIS A 130 2.85 -7.79 17.38
C HIS A 130 2.53 -7.08 18.71
N TYR A 131 2.78 -5.77 18.78
CA TYR A 131 2.80 -5.04 20.06
C TYR A 131 1.71 -3.97 20.21
N GLY A 132 0.98 -3.64 19.14
CA GLY A 132 -0.10 -2.66 19.16
C GLY A 132 -1.45 -3.26 19.56
N GLU A 133 -2.38 -2.38 19.90
CA GLU A 133 -3.78 -2.71 20.12
C GLU A 133 -4.57 -2.69 18.80
N ALA A 134 -5.61 -3.53 18.70
CA ALA A 134 -6.47 -3.62 17.50
C ALA A 134 -6.92 -2.25 16.93
N PRO A 135 -7.46 -1.30 17.73
CA PRO A 135 -7.85 0.01 17.20
C PRO A 135 -6.69 0.86 16.70
N GLN A 136 -5.48 0.71 17.27
CA GLN A 136 -4.29 1.44 16.81
C GLN A 136 -3.83 0.89 15.46
N ILE A 137 -3.82 -0.43 15.31
CA ILE A 137 -3.49 -1.12 14.05
C ILE A 137 -4.49 -0.71 12.96
N ALA A 138 -5.79 -0.78 13.26
CA ALA A 138 -6.85 -0.40 12.32
C ALA A 138 -6.76 1.07 11.90
N ALA A 139 -6.49 1.98 12.86
CA ALA A 139 -6.31 3.39 12.55
C ALA A 139 -5.07 3.65 11.68
N ALA A 140 -3.96 2.98 11.95
CA ALA A 140 -2.74 3.10 11.14
C ALA A 140 -2.96 2.66 9.69
N ILE A 141 -3.62 1.52 9.49
CA ILE A 141 -4.01 1.03 8.16
C ILE A 141 -4.93 2.04 7.46
N ALA A 142 -5.98 2.51 8.13
CA ALA A 142 -6.99 3.40 7.56
C ALA A 142 -6.47 4.79 7.13
N VAL A 143 -5.33 5.22 7.68
CA VAL A 143 -4.66 6.48 7.33
C VAL A 143 -3.59 6.26 6.26
N ASN A 144 -2.77 5.22 6.38
CA ASN A 144 -1.63 4.98 5.48
C ASN A 144 -2.06 4.57 4.05
N PHE A 145 -3.01 3.65 3.97
CA PHE A 145 -3.45 3.02 2.73
C PHE A 145 -4.03 3.99 1.68
N PRO A 146 -4.86 4.99 2.03
CA PRO A 146 -5.28 6.02 1.08
C PRO A 146 -4.10 6.81 0.48
N ALA A 147 -3.11 7.19 1.29
CA ALA A 147 -1.97 7.99 0.85
C ALA A 147 -1.14 7.25 -0.21
N PHE A 148 -0.82 5.98 0.07
CA PHE A 148 -0.12 5.12 -0.88
C PHE A 148 -0.94 4.88 -2.16
N GLY A 149 -2.24 4.60 -2.02
CA GLY A 149 -3.13 4.36 -3.17
C GLY A 149 -3.23 5.56 -4.12
N GLN A 150 -3.26 6.79 -3.60
CA GLN A 150 -3.28 8.00 -4.43
C GLN A 150 -1.99 8.18 -5.24
N MET A 151 -0.84 7.92 -4.61
CA MET A 151 0.46 7.97 -5.29
C MET A 151 0.55 6.92 -6.40
N CYS A 152 0.15 5.68 -6.09
CA CYS A 152 0.05 4.59 -7.05
C CYS A 152 -0.84 4.93 -8.24
N SER A 153 -2.07 5.39 -8.00
CA SER A 153 -2.99 5.80 -9.08
C SER A 153 -2.39 6.90 -9.97
N SER A 154 -1.70 7.89 -9.38
CA SER A 154 -1.00 8.90 -10.17
C SER A 154 0.15 8.34 -11.02
N LEU A 155 0.83 7.28 -10.55
CA LEU A 155 1.83 6.58 -11.35
C LEU A 155 1.17 5.79 -12.48
N ALA A 156 0.07 5.07 -12.19
CA ALA A 156 -0.70 4.32 -13.18
C ALA A 156 -1.11 5.22 -14.36
N ASP A 157 -1.73 6.36 -14.06
CA ASP A 157 -2.17 7.34 -15.06
C ASP A 157 -1.01 7.84 -15.91
N SER A 158 0.14 8.09 -15.28
CA SER A 158 1.35 8.57 -15.97
C SER A 158 1.96 7.50 -16.87
N LEU A 159 2.00 6.24 -16.40
CA LEU A 159 2.52 5.09 -17.15
C LEU A 159 1.64 4.79 -18.37
N LYS A 160 0.32 4.85 -18.21
CA LYS A 160 -0.64 4.71 -19.31
C LYS A 160 -0.47 5.80 -20.36
N LYS A 161 -0.38 7.05 -19.90
CA LYS A 161 -0.32 8.23 -20.79
C LYS A 161 1.01 8.37 -21.53
N ASN A 162 2.13 8.16 -20.84
CA ASN A 162 3.45 8.56 -21.34
C ASN A 162 4.34 7.36 -21.76
N TYR A 163 3.99 6.13 -21.37
CA TYR A 163 4.84 4.94 -21.58
C TYR A 163 4.12 3.79 -22.30
N ASN A 164 2.91 4.04 -22.83
CA ASN A 164 2.09 3.07 -23.56
C ASN A 164 1.80 1.77 -22.78
N MET A 165 1.85 1.79 -21.45
CA MET A 165 1.38 0.67 -20.63
C MET A 165 -0.14 0.59 -20.72
N LYS A 166 -0.70 -0.62 -20.78
CA LYS A 166 -2.15 -0.79 -20.82
C LYS A 166 -2.73 -0.74 -19.41
N GLU A 167 -4.04 -0.50 -19.32
CA GLU A 167 -4.80 -0.56 -18.06
C GLU A 167 -4.55 -1.87 -17.30
N GLU A 168 -4.64 -2.99 -18.00
CA GLU A 168 -4.40 -4.34 -17.45
C GLU A 168 -2.97 -4.54 -16.92
N ASP A 169 -2.00 -3.80 -17.45
CA ASP A 169 -0.59 -3.91 -17.06
C ASP A 169 -0.28 -3.11 -15.79
N VAL A 170 -1.06 -2.08 -15.46
CA VAL A 170 -0.84 -1.21 -14.28
C VAL A 170 -1.90 -1.40 -13.19
N ASP A 171 -2.73 -2.43 -13.29
CA ASP A 171 -3.86 -2.69 -12.40
C ASP A 171 -3.45 -2.80 -10.92
N LEU A 172 -2.20 -3.19 -10.61
CA LEU A 172 -1.62 -3.11 -9.26
C LEU A 172 -1.85 -1.74 -8.62
N PHE A 173 -1.75 -0.68 -9.40
CA PHE A 173 -1.82 0.70 -8.93
C PHE A 173 -3.24 1.28 -8.86
N ASP A 174 -4.19 0.75 -9.63
CA ASP A 174 -5.55 1.27 -9.72
C ASP A 174 -6.54 0.56 -8.80
N SER A 175 -6.19 -0.62 -8.30
CA SER A 175 -7.14 -1.55 -7.71
C SER A 175 -6.80 -2.04 -6.31
N LEU A 176 -5.83 -1.40 -5.65
CA LEU A 176 -5.71 -1.54 -4.21
C LEU A 176 -7.11 -1.29 -3.63
N PRO A 177 -7.75 -2.27 -2.96
CA PRO A 177 -9.16 -2.19 -2.48
C PRO A 177 -9.45 -0.99 -1.58
N LEU A 178 -8.41 -0.24 -1.28
CA LEU A 178 -8.26 0.92 -0.44
C LEU A 178 -8.72 2.19 -1.13
N VAL A 179 -8.49 2.34 -2.44
CA VAL A 179 -8.86 3.58 -3.16
C VAL A 179 -10.38 3.75 -3.24
N THR A 180 -11.14 2.65 -3.32
CA THR A 180 -12.61 2.67 -3.35
C THR A 180 -13.22 2.74 -1.95
N TRP A 181 -12.70 1.99 -0.96
CA TRP A 181 -13.25 2.00 0.40
C TRP A 181 -12.93 3.28 1.20
N THR A 182 -11.75 3.89 1.00
CA THR A 182 -11.38 5.10 1.77
C THR A 182 -11.98 6.38 1.22
N ARG A 183 -12.53 6.36 -0.01
CA ARG A 183 -13.30 7.49 -0.57
C ARG A 183 -14.68 7.62 0.05
N GLU A 184 -15.24 6.53 0.58
CA GLU A 184 -16.58 6.50 1.18
C GLU A 184 -16.58 6.67 2.71
N LEU A 185 -15.40 6.63 3.35
CA LEU A 185 -15.19 6.93 4.78
C LEU A 185 -14.68 8.35 5.00
#